data_AF-A0A965PJV1-F1
#
_entry.id   AF-A0A965PJV1-F1
#
_cell.length_a   1.000
_cell.length_b   1.000
_cell.length_c   1.000
_cell.angle_alpha   90.00
_cell.angle_beta   90.00
_cell.angle_gamma   90.00
#
_symmetry.space_group_name_H-M   'P 1'
#
loop_
_entity.id
_entity.type
_entity.pdbx_description
1 polymer ?
#
loop_
_entity_poly.entity_id
_entity_poly.type
_entity_poly.pdbx_seq_one_letter_code
_entity_poly.pdbx_strand_id
1 'polypeptide(L)'
;MRQRPIPPNTLLEREVEELRKLVPRWIPVSERLPEMRVSVLCSSKEPPGEDAVWIGQREEYDWFFPGANEMGTPTHWMPLPEPPEVK
;
A
#
# COMPACT_ATOMS: atom_id res chain seq x y z
N MET A 1 50.04 13.60 -0.09
CA MET A 1 48.68 14.16 -0.24
C MET A 1 47.75 13.02 -0.60
N ARG A 2 46.85 12.60 0.30
CA ARG A 2 45.85 11.56 -0.01
C ARG A 2 44.52 12.28 -0.27
N GLN A 3 43.99 12.16 -1.49
CA GLN A 3 42.66 12.66 -1.83
C GLN A 3 41.64 11.99 -0.89
N ARG A 4 40.79 12.79 -0.23
CA ARG A 4 39.63 12.25 0.49
C ARG A 4 38.61 11.79 -0.55
N PRO A 5 38.06 10.58 -0.47
CA PRO A 5 36.92 10.22 -1.30
C PRO A 5 35.74 11.07 -0.84
N ILE A 6 35.17 11.84 -1.77
CA ILE A 6 33.88 12.52 -1.58
C ILE A 6 32.83 11.39 -1.59
N PRO A 7 32.02 11.20 -0.53
CA PRO A 7 31.03 10.13 -0.52
C PRO A 7 29.98 10.41 -1.60
N PRO A 8 29.51 9.38 -2.32
CA PRO A 8 28.56 9.58 -3.41
C PRO A 8 27.20 10.01 -2.86
N ASN A 9 26.96 11.33 -2.96
CA ASN A 9 25.68 11.94 -3.30
C ASN A 9 24.51 11.87 -2.29
N THR A 10 24.69 12.50 -1.12
CA THR A 10 23.62 12.76 -0.13
C THR A 10 22.37 13.46 -0.68
N LEU A 11 22.48 14.20 -1.79
CA LEU A 11 21.33 14.86 -2.44
C LEU A 11 20.44 13.84 -3.17
N LEU A 12 21.04 12.86 -3.84
CA LEU A 12 20.30 11.82 -4.54
C LEU A 12 19.59 10.89 -3.55
N GLU A 13 20.23 10.55 -2.44
CA GLU A 13 19.62 9.73 -1.39
C GLU A 13 18.41 10.45 -0.76
N ARG A 14 18.52 11.76 -0.53
CA ARG A 14 17.40 12.59 -0.06
C ARG A 14 16.26 12.64 -1.07
N GLU A 15 16.58 12.84 -2.35
CA GLU A 15 15.58 12.87 -3.42
C GLU A 15 14.84 11.52 -3.53
N VAL A 16 15.58 10.41 -3.46
CA VAL A 16 15.00 9.06 -3.46
C VAL A 16 14.08 8.85 -2.25
N GLU A 17 14.47 9.34 -1.08
CA GLU A 17 13.65 9.23 0.13
C GLU A 17 12.36 10.06 0.03
N GLU A 18 12.42 11.27 -0.54
CA GLU A 18 11.22 12.07 -0.77
C GLU A 18 10.28 11.42 -1.79
N LEU A 19 10.82 10.92 -2.91
CA LEU A 19 10.02 10.23 -3.92
C LEU A 19 9.38 8.94 -3.39
N ARG A 20 10.05 8.22 -2.49
CA ARG A 20 9.50 7.01 -1.84
C ARG A 20 8.26 7.32 -0.99
N LYS A 21 8.14 8.52 -0.42
CA LYS A 21 6.95 8.93 0.34
C LYS A 21 5.74 9.18 -0.56
N LEU A 22 5.96 9.50 -1.84
CA LEU A 22 4.89 9.77 -2.81
C LEU A 22 4.28 8.50 -3.39
N VAL A 23 4.98 7.35 -3.30
CA VAL A 23 4.47 6.08 -3.81
C VAL A 23 3.64 5.41 -2.72
N PRO A 24 2.31 5.21 -2.92
CA PRO A 24 1.51 4.45 -1.99
C PRO A 24 2.07 3.03 -1.87
N ARG A 25 2.49 2.65 -0.65
CA ARG A 25 3.00 1.31 -0.35
C ARG A 25 1.91 0.43 0.23
N TRP A 26 2.07 -0.88 0.04
CA TRP A 26 1.30 -1.88 0.78
C TRP A 26 1.65 -1.82 2.28
N ILE A 27 0.64 -1.70 3.11
CA ILE A 27 0.71 -1.65 4.57
C ILE A 27 0.17 -2.97 5.11
N PRO A 28 0.98 -3.76 5.85
CA PRO A 28 0.48 -4.96 6.51
C PRO A 28 -0.62 -4.63 7.51
N VAL A 29 -1.68 -5.42 7.57
CA VAL A 29 -2.76 -5.23 8.56
C VAL A 29 -2.25 -5.33 10.01
N SER A 30 -1.16 -6.06 10.23
CA SER A 30 -0.45 -6.16 11.51
C SER A 30 0.36 -4.91 11.87
N GLU A 31 0.74 -4.09 10.89
CA GLU A 31 1.39 -2.79 11.11
C GLU A 31 0.34 -1.76 11.54
N ARG A 32 -0.74 -1.65 10.76
CA ARG A 32 -1.81 -0.69 10.98
C ARG A 32 -3.05 -1.10 10.19
N LEU A 33 -4.24 -0.88 10.75
CA LEU A 33 -5.51 -1.02 10.03
C LEU A 33 -5.89 0.31 9.33
N PRO A 34 -6.59 0.26 8.19
CA PRO A 34 -7.14 1.46 7.58
C PRO A 34 -8.24 2.07 8.45
N GLU A 35 -8.60 3.31 8.15
CA GLU A 35 -9.76 3.95 8.76
C GLU A 35 -11.05 3.17 8.46
N MET A 36 -11.96 3.12 9.43
CA MET A 36 -13.22 2.39 9.26
C MET A 36 -14.06 3.03 8.16
N ARG A 37 -14.70 2.19 7.33
CA ARG A 37 -15.59 2.59 6.23
C ARG A 37 -14.92 3.45 5.14
N VAL A 38 -13.59 3.45 5.09
CA VAL A 38 -12.82 4.04 3.99
C VAL A 38 -12.46 2.93 3.00
N SER A 39 -12.77 3.15 1.72
CA SER A 39 -12.42 2.22 0.66
C SER A 39 -10.92 2.22 0.41
N VAL A 40 -10.33 1.03 0.43
CA VAL A 40 -8.90 0.79 0.21
C VAL A 40 -8.70 -0.35 -0.78
N LEU A 41 -7.52 -0.41 -1.40
CA LEU A 41 -7.09 -1.62 -2.09
C LEU A 41 -6.61 -2.62 -1.05
N CYS A 42 -7.08 -3.86 -1.17
CA CYS A 42 -6.74 -4.98 -0.30
C CYS A 42 -6.04 -6.05 -1.12
N SER A 43 -5.07 -6.73 -0.51
CA SER A 43 -4.44 -7.92 -1.07
C SER A 43 -4.41 -9.04 -0.04
N SER A 44 -4.70 -10.24 -0.50
CA SER A 44 -4.47 -11.47 0.26
C SER A 44 -3.75 -12.49 -0.60
N LYS A 45 -3.15 -13.47 0.08
CA LYS A 45 -2.60 -14.69 -0.53
C LYS A 45 -3.54 -15.89 -0.34
N GLU A 46 -4.77 -15.61 0.11
CA GLU A 46 -5.81 -16.61 0.33
C GLU A 46 -6.92 -16.46 -0.72
N PRO A 47 -7.27 -17.54 -1.46
CA PRO A 47 -6.65 -18.86 -1.44
C PRO A 47 -5.22 -18.87 -2.04
N PRO A 48 -4.34 -19.81 -1.63
CA PRO A 48 -2.98 -19.90 -2.13
C PRO A 48 -2.95 -20.05 -3.66
N GLY A 49 -2.20 -19.19 -4.34
CA GLY A 49 -1.99 -19.26 -5.79
C GLY A 49 -2.78 -18.22 -6.59
N GLU A 50 -3.62 -17.41 -5.95
CA GLU A 50 -4.24 -16.25 -6.58
C GLU A 50 -3.70 -14.96 -5.95
N ASP A 51 -2.85 -14.23 -6.68
CA ASP A 51 -2.49 -12.85 -6.34
C ASP A 51 -3.70 -11.96 -6.62
N ALA A 52 -4.62 -11.91 -5.65
CA ALA A 52 -5.87 -11.20 -5.78
C ALA A 52 -5.80 -9.82 -5.12
N VAL A 53 -6.36 -8.83 -5.82
CA VAL A 53 -6.51 -7.45 -5.35
C VAL A 53 -7.97 -7.04 -5.46
N TRP A 54 -8.50 -6.45 -4.39
CA TRP A 54 -9.90 -6.05 -4.29
C TRP A 54 -10.04 -4.67 -3.68
N ILE A 55 -11.22 -4.06 -3.86
CA ILE A 55 -11.62 -2.89 -3.06
C ILE A 55 -12.33 -3.42 -1.81
N GLY A 56 -11.83 -3.04 -0.64
CA GLY A 56 -12.40 -3.42 0.65
C GLY A 56 -12.50 -2.24 1.61
N GLN A 57 -13.28 -2.43 2.66
CA GLN A 57 -13.47 -1.47 3.76
C GLN A 57 -13.30 -2.19 5.09
N ARG A 58 -12.64 -1.55 6.05
CA ARG A 58 -12.61 -2.04 7.42
C ARG A 58 -13.92 -1.67 8.12
N GLU A 59 -14.58 -2.65 8.70
CA GLU A 59 -15.72 -2.46 9.62
C GLU A 59 -15.28 -2.76 11.07
N GLU A 60 -16.20 -2.60 12.02
CA GLU A 60 -15.91 -2.76 13.46
C GLU A 60 -15.25 -4.11 13.78
N TYR A 61 -15.79 -5.19 13.21
CA TYR A 61 -15.32 -6.55 13.47
C TYR A 61 -14.69 -7.24 12.25
N ASP A 62 -15.07 -6.87 11.03
CA ASP A 62 -14.65 -7.60 9.82
C ASP A 62 -14.28 -6.68 8.64
N TRP A 63 -14.06 -7.27 7.47
CA TRP A 63 -13.88 -6.60 6.20
C TRP A 63 -15.14 -6.69 5.35
N PHE A 64 -15.50 -5.57 4.73
CA PHE A 64 -16.58 -5.50 3.78
C PHE A 64 -16.02 -5.33 2.36
N PHE A 65 -16.48 -6.14 1.42
CA PHE A 65 -16.05 -6.12 0.02
C PHE A 65 -17.25 -5.83 -0.88
N PRO A 66 -17.40 -4.60 -1.39
CA PRO A 66 -18.50 -4.26 -2.29
C PRO A 66 -18.49 -5.18 -3.53
N GLY A 67 -19.58 -5.92 -3.74
CA GLY A 67 -19.74 -6.78 -4.92
C GLY A 67 -19.05 -8.13 -4.84
N ALA A 68 -18.51 -8.52 -3.68
CA ALA A 68 -17.95 -9.85 -3.46
C ALA A 68 -18.53 -10.48 -2.18
N ASN A 69 -19.00 -11.73 -2.28
CA ASN A 69 -19.69 -12.39 -1.18
C ASN A 69 -18.75 -13.10 -0.20
N GLU A 70 -17.57 -13.52 -0.65
CA GLU A 70 -16.61 -14.28 0.16
C GLU A 70 -15.19 -14.00 -0.35
N MET A 71 -14.51 -13.02 0.25
CA MET A 71 -13.08 -12.77 -0.02
C MET A 71 -12.27 -13.18 1.21
N GLY A 72 -11.03 -13.62 0.99
CA GLY A 72 -10.12 -13.94 2.08
C GLY A 72 -9.84 -12.73 2.97
N THR A 73 -9.31 -12.97 4.17
CA THR A 73 -8.91 -11.88 5.06
C THR A 73 -7.72 -11.14 4.43
N PRO A 74 -7.79 -9.81 4.24
CA PRO A 74 -6.68 -9.04 3.69
C PRO A 74 -5.45 -9.15 4.59
N THR A 75 -4.30 -9.38 3.96
CA THR A 75 -3.00 -9.35 4.64
C THR A 75 -2.34 -7.98 4.54
N HIS A 76 -2.60 -7.26 3.45
CA HIS A 76 -2.05 -5.96 3.16
C HIS A 76 -3.11 -5.05 2.54
N TRP A 77 -2.95 -3.73 2.74
CA TRP A 77 -3.81 -2.73 2.15
C TRP A 77 -3.04 -1.48 1.72
N MET A 78 -3.64 -0.66 0.87
CA MET A 78 -3.15 0.68 0.53
C MET A 78 -4.31 1.61 0.18
N PRO A 79 -4.16 2.94 0.33
CA PRO A 79 -5.18 3.89 -0.12
C PRO A 79 -5.51 3.71 -1.60
N LEU A 80 -6.76 3.99 -1.98
CA LEU A 80 -7.11 4.07 -3.40
C LEU A 80 -6.31 5.21 -4.06
N PRO A 81 -5.78 5.00 -5.28
CA PRO A 81 -5.19 6.09 -6.04
C PRO A 81 -6.27 7.12 -6.38
N GLU A 82 -5.85 8.36 -6.60
CA GLU A 82 -6.75 9.37 -7.15
C GLU A 82 -7.26 8.92 -8.52
N PRO A 83 -8.56 9.11 -8.82
CA PRO A 83 -9.10 8.76 -10.13
C PRO A 83 -8.39 9.56 -11.23
N PRO A 84 -8.24 8.99 -12.44
CA PRO A 84 -7.64 9.72 -13.56
C PRO A 84 -8.45 10.98 -13.88
N GLU A 85 -7.75 12.08 -14.19
CA GLU A 85 -8.38 13.36 -14.53
C GLU A 85 -9.06 13.35 -15.91
N VAL A 86 -8.73 12.38 -16.76
CA VAL A 86 -9.21 12.28 -18.15
C VAL A 86 -10.30 11.21 -18.26
N LYS A 87 -11.45 11.59 -18.83
CA LYS A 87 -12.58 10.70 -19.13
C LYS A 87 -12.39 9.93 -20.43
#